data_AF-A0A183NHM0-F1
#
_entry.id   AF-A0A183NHM0-F1
#
_cell.length_a   1.000
_cell.length_b   1.000
_cell.length_c   1.000
_cell.angle_alpha   90.00
_cell.angle_beta   90.00
_cell.angle_gamma   90.00
#
_symmetry.space_group_name_H-M   'P 1'
#
loop_
_entity.id
_entity.type
_entity.pdbx_description
1 polymer ?
#
loop_
_entity_poly.entity_id
_entity_poly.type
_entity_poly.pdbx_seq_one_letter_code
_entity_poly.pdbx_strand_id
1 'polypeptide(L)'
;MHDSYVIYTIKVTRTILSNGQSECWNTLRRFRHFVELHSFLTNRCGRITELKLPSKIAFNNMSPEFLAQRRRGLNVYLNVSLALCNPNKF
;
A
#
# COMPACT_ATOMS: atom_id res chain seq x y z
N MET A 1 -23.71 14.90 -0.90
CA MET A 1 -22.29 15.21 -0.63
C MET A 1 -21.45 14.28 -1.50
N HIS A 2 -20.76 14.80 -2.51
CA HIS A 2 -19.82 14.00 -3.28
C HIS A 2 -18.52 13.92 -2.48
N ASP A 3 -18.25 12.78 -1.85
CA ASP A 3 -16.96 12.53 -1.21
C ASP A 3 -15.87 12.63 -2.28
N SER A 4 -15.15 13.74 -2.33
CA SER A 4 -13.99 13.86 -3.20
C SER A 4 -12.85 13.02 -2.64
N TYR A 5 -12.30 12.11 -3.46
CA TYR A 5 -11.21 11.25 -3.07
C TYR A 5 -10.09 11.24 -4.12
N VAL A 6 -8.87 11.05 -3.65
CA VAL A 6 -7.70 10.86 -4.53
C VAL A 6 -7.56 9.38 -4.87
N ILE A 7 -7.38 9.12 -6.16
CA ILE A 7 -7.00 7.82 -6.70
C ILE A 7 -5.49 7.82 -6.93
N TYR A 8 -4.82 6.77 -6.46
CA TYR A 8 -3.43 6.48 -6.74
C TYR A 8 -3.36 5.40 -7.81
N THR A 9 -2.56 5.64 -8.85
CA THR A 9 -2.11 4.60 -9.77
C THR A 9 -0.94 3.87 -9.14
N ILE A 10 -1.13 2.59 -8.85
CA ILE A 10 -0.09 1.70 -8.34
C ILE A 10 0.38 0.84 -9.52
N LYS A 11 1.66 0.95 -9.87
CA LYS A 11 2.31 0.04 -10.82
C LYS A 11 2.87 -1.14 -10.05
N VAL A 12 2.43 -2.34 -10.38
CA VAL A 12 2.88 -3.60 -9.77
C VAL A 12 3.76 -4.32 -10.77
N THR A 13 4.91 -4.78 -10.31
CA THR A 13 5.78 -5.68 -11.05
C THR A 13 5.95 -6.95 -10.24
N ARG A 14 5.59 -8.08 -10.84
CA ARG A 14 5.74 -9.41 -10.25
C ARG A 14 6.76 -10.18 -11.06
N THR A 15 7.82 -10.63 -10.41
CA THR A 15 8.79 -11.54 -11.00
C THR A 15 8.46 -12.96 -10.60
N ILE A 16 8.31 -13.84 -11.59
CA ILE A 16 8.08 -15.27 -11.41
C ILE A 16 9.45 -15.92 -11.24
N LEU A 17 9.74 -16.43 -10.04
CA LEU A 17 11.05 -16.98 -9.70
C LEU A 17 11.40 -18.25 -10.51
N SER A 18 10.40 -19.03 -10.93
CA SER A 18 10.62 -20.33 -11.60
C SER A 18 11.16 -20.21 -13.03
N ASN A 19 10.86 -19.11 -13.73
CA ASN A 19 11.23 -18.92 -15.15
C ASN A 19 11.83 -17.55 -15.44
N GLY A 20 11.99 -16.69 -14.43
CA GLY A 20 12.54 -15.35 -14.55
C GLY A 20 11.63 -14.35 -15.30
N GLN A 21 10.42 -14.74 -15.68
CA GLN A 21 9.50 -13.82 -16.36
C GLN A 21 8.96 -12.76 -15.40
N SER A 22 8.65 -11.59 -15.93
CA SER A 22 8.05 -10.51 -15.16
C SER A 22 6.72 -10.06 -15.78
N GLU A 23 5.73 -9.89 -14.91
CA GLU A 23 4.41 -9.37 -15.24
C GLU A 23 4.31 -7.96 -14.64
N CYS A 24 3.78 -7.01 -15.42
CA CYS A 24 3.57 -5.65 -14.96
C CYS A 24 2.13 -5.22 -15.23
N TRP A 25 1.46 -4.66 -14.24
CA TRP A 25 0.13 -4.08 -14.41
C TRP A 25 -0.08 -2.86 -13.52
N ASN A 26 -1.03 -2.02 -13.91
CA ASN A 26 -1.46 -0.87 -13.13
C ASN A 26 -2.77 -1.19 -12.41
N THR A 27 -2.91 -0.71 -11.18
CA THR A 27 -4.18 -0.75 -10.46
C THR A 27 -4.48 0.60 -9.83
N LEU A 28 -5.77 0.93 -9.77
CA LEU A 28 -6.27 2.20 -9.24
C LEU A 28 -6.81 1.98 -7.83
N ARG A 29 -6.26 2.69 -6.84
CA ARG A 29 -6.66 2.54 -5.43
C ARG A 29 -6.76 3.88 -4.73
N ARG A 30 -7.78 4.04 -3.88
CA ARG A 30 -7.90 5.18 -2.95
C ARG A 30 -7.30 4.81 -1.59
N PHE A 31 -7.03 5.82 -0.75
CA PHE A 31 -6.47 5.61 0.58
C PHE A 31 -7.24 4.58 1.43
N ARG A 32 -8.58 4.57 1.37
CA ARG A 32 -9.40 3.59 2.11
C ARG A 32 -9.06 2.12 1.78
N HIS A 33 -8.70 1.81 0.54
CA HIS A 33 -8.32 0.44 0.17
C HIS A 33 -7.02 0.00 0.86
N PHE A 34 -6.12 0.94 1.20
CA PHE A 34 -4.91 0.63 1.96
C PHE A 34 -5.22 0.37 3.44
N VAL A 35 -6.25 1.02 4.00
CA VAL A 35 -6.74 0.76 5.37
C VAL A 35 -7.33 -0.66 5.47
N GLU A 36 -8.13 -1.05 4.48
CA GLU A 36 -8.69 -2.40 4.37
C GLU A 36 -7.58 -3.45 4.24
N LEU A 37 -6.62 -3.21 3.34
CA LEU A 37 -5.44 -4.05 3.19
C LEU A 37 -4.65 -4.18 4.51
N HIS A 38 -4.44 -3.08 5.22
CA HIS A 38 -3.74 -3.09 6.50
C HIS A 38 -4.46 -3.95 7.54
N SER A 39 -5.78 -3.81 7.64
CA SER A 39 -6.61 -4.61 8.53
C SER A 39 -6.52 -6.10 8.16
N PHE A 40 -6.54 -6.41 6.86
CA PHE A 40 -6.38 -7.78 6.38
C PHE A 40 -5.00 -8.38 6.72
N LEU A 41 -3.92 -7.64 6.48
CA LEU A 41 -2.55 -8.10 6.73
C LEU A 41 -2.27 -8.27 8.23
N THR A 42 -2.72 -7.35 9.07
CA THR A 42 -2.56 -7.44 10.54
C THR A 42 -3.33 -8.62 11.13
N ASN A 43 -4.49 -8.97 10.56
CA ASN A 43 -5.23 -10.17 10.96
C ASN A 43 -4.57 -11.48 10.47
N ARG A 44 -3.98 -11.50 9.27
CA ARG A 44 -3.50 -12.74 8.64
C ARG A 44 -2.03 -13.08 8.88
N CYS A 45 -1.15 -12.08 8.96
CA CYS A 45 0.30 -12.29 9.05
C CYS A 45 0.83 -12.28 10.51
N GLY A 46 -0.03 -12.33 11.54
CA GLY A 46 0.39 -12.23 12.95
C GLY A 46 0.97 -10.85 13.30
N ARG A 47 1.58 -10.68 14.48
CA ARG A 47 2.09 -9.38 15.00
C ARG A 47 3.13 -8.73 14.06
N ILE A 48 2.65 -8.02 13.04
CA ILE A 48 3.45 -7.08 12.27
C ILE A 48 3.43 -5.74 13.02
N THR A 49 4.07 -5.69 14.19
CA THR A 49 4.18 -4.45 15.00
C THR A 49 4.95 -3.34 14.28
N GLU A 50 5.70 -3.68 13.23
CA GLU A 50 6.54 -2.74 12.48
C GLU A 50 5.84 -2.09 11.28
N LEU A 51 4.72 -2.63 10.81
CA LEU A 51 4.02 -2.11 9.65
C LEU A 51 3.14 -0.93 10.04
N LYS A 52 3.60 0.28 9.76
CA LYS A 52 2.87 1.53 10.05
C LYS A 52 2.19 2.05 8.79
N LEU A 53 0.86 2.11 8.80
CA LEU A 53 0.10 2.80 7.76
C LEU A 53 0.30 4.32 7.91
N PRO A 54 0.60 5.08 6.84
CA PRO A 54 0.79 6.52 6.94
C PRO A 54 -0.48 7.22 7.47
N SER A 55 -0.27 8.13 8.42
CA SER A 55 -1.33 8.70 9.27
C SER A 55 -2.50 9.33 8.51
N LYS A 56 -3.69 9.16 9.09
CA LYS A 56 -4.92 9.86 8.72
C LYS A 56 -4.92 11.23 9.42
N ILE A 57 -4.18 12.23 8.92
CA ILE A 57 -4.15 13.55 9.59
C ILE A 57 -5.43 14.32 9.26
N ALA A 58 -6.03 14.98 10.25
CA ALA A 58 -7.40 15.47 10.24
C ALA A 58 -7.62 16.86 9.59
N PHE A 59 -6.60 17.53 9.06
CA PHE A 59 -6.74 18.86 8.43
C PHE A 59 -5.93 18.95 7.13
N ASN A 60 -6.53 19.55 6.09
CA ASN A 60 -5.99 19.75 4.74
C ASN A 60 -5.50 18.48 4.00
N ASN A 61 -6.28 17.39 4.08
CA ASN A 61 -5.99 16.08 3.46
C ASN A 61 -5.86 16.05 1.92
N MET A 62 -6.12 17.16 1.26
CA MET A 62 -6.08 17.31 -0.21
C MET A 62 -4.96 18.26 -0.65
N SER A 63 -4.15 18.79 0.28
CA SER A 63 -3.00 19.60 -0.09
C SER A 63 -2.02 18.80 -0.96
N PRO A 64 -1.43 19.39 -2.01
CA PRO A 64 -0.44 18.71 -2.85
C PRO A 64 0.73 18.13 -2.06
N GLU A 65 1.21 18.85 -1.05
CA GLU A 65 2.33 18.45 -0.17
C GLU A 65 1.95 17.20 0.61
N PHE A 66 0.75 17.20 1.19
CA PHE A 66 0.23 16.08 1.94
C PHE A 66 -0.04 14.86 1.05
N LEU A 67 -0.58 15.06 -0.16
CA LEU A 67 -0.77 13.98 -1.13
C LEU A 67 0.58 13.38 -1.57
N ALA A 68 1.61 14.20 -1.75
CA ALA A 68 2.96 13.74 -2.07
C ALA A 68 3.59 12.97 -0.88
N GLN A 69 3.45 13.47 0.35
CA GLN A 69 3.91 12.77 1.55
C GLN A 69 3.20 11.43 1.74
N ARG A 70 1.87 11.42 1.62
CA ARG A 70 1.06 10.19 1.70
C ARG A 70 1.45 9.21 0.60
N ARG A 71 1.63 9.66 -0.64
CA ARG A 71 2.09 8.81 -1.75
C ARG A 71 3.42 8.13 -1.44
N ARG A 72 4.41 8.88 -0.93
CA ARG A 72 5.71 8.31 -0.50
C ARG A 72 5.52 7.29 0.62
N GLY A 73 4.73 7.62 1.64
CA GLY A 73 4.44 6.71 2.75
C GLY A 73 3.74 5.43 2.31
N LEU A 74 2.77 5.52 1.38
CA LEU A 74 2.07 4.36 0.83
C LEU A 74 3.02 3.46 0.03
N ASN A 75 3.96 4.04 -0.73
CA ASN A 75 4.95 3.26 -1.46
C ASN A 75 5.88 2.48 -0.53
N VAL A 76 6.39 3.13 0.53
CA VAL A 76 7.19 2.46 1.57
C VAL A 76 6.38 1.35 2.25
N TYR A 77 5.14 1.65 2.65
CA TYR A 77 4.23 0.70 3.27
C TYR A 77 4.02 -0.56 2.41
N LEU A 78 3.77 -0.41 1.11
CA LEU A 78 3.58 -1.55 0.21
C LEU A 78 4.84 -2.41 0.12
N ASN A 79 6.02 -1.79 -0.06
CA ASN A 79 7.28 -2.51 -0.14
C ASN A 79 7.58 -3.30 1.14
N VAL A 80 7.36 -2.69 2.31
CA VAL A 80 7.52 -3.36 3.61
C VAL A 80 6.52 -4.50 3.75
N SER A 81 5.26 -4.29 3.37
CA SER A 81 4.23 -5.34 3.46
C SER A 81 4.54 -6.56 2.60
N LEU A 82 5.10 -6.37 1.40
CA LEU A 82 5.53 -7.44 0.51
C LEU A 82 6.72 -8.22 1.09
N ALA A 83 7.67 -7.52 1.72
CA ALA A 83 8.84 -8.15 2.35
C ALA A 83 8.47 -8.98 3.60
N LEU A 84 7.47 -8.53 4.36
CA LEU A 84 7.05 -9.17 5.61
C LEU A 84 6.11 -10.35 5.39
N CYS A 85 5.18 -10.26 4.43
CA CYS A 85 4.26 -11.36 4.12
C CYS A 85 4.77 -12.25 2.96
N ASN A 86 6.09 -12.31 2.70
CA ASN A 86 6.64 -13.23 1.72
C ASN A 86 6.41 -14.68 2.17
N PRO A 87 5.59 -15.48 1.47
CA PRO A 87 5.28 -16.85 1.87
C PRO A 87 6.48 -17.81 1.78
N ASN A 88 7.59 -17.40 1.14
CA ASN A 88 8.81 -18.21 1.04
C ASN A 88 9.75 -18.05 2.26
N LYS A 89 9.29 -17.45 3.36
CA LYS A 89 10.05 -17.31 4.62
C LYS A 89 9.72 -18.37 5.67
N PHE A 90 8.93 -19.39 5.33
CA PHE A 90 8.70 -20.59 6.15
C PHE A 90 8.89 -21.84 5.30
#